data_AF-A0A081NHY7-F1
#
_entry.id   AF-A0A081NHY7-F1
#
_cell.length_a   1.000
_cell.length_b   1.000
_cell.length_c   1.000
_cell.angle_alpha   90.00
_cell.angle_beta   90.00
_cell.angle_gamma   90.00
#
_symmetry.space_group_name_H-M   'P 1'
#
loop_
_entity.id
_entity.type
_entity.pdbx_description
1 polymer ?
#
loop_
_entity_poly.entity_id
_entity_poly.type
_entity_poly.pdbx_seq_one_letter_code
_entity_poly.pdbx_strand_id
1 'polypeptide(L)'
;MYRLLLSVLIPLLSGCASPIASNLDGKCYELVSDQQLWKTYDNGYVGAYMIAGNEKFQLTDERAPTELVQKGSRVVVSQVLTGFDGSWGEFLRIQIKVLDGEAKGVIADIPACVPYHPRPPWLIKGCKSEAGDLKVKSEFLKEVKECYQ
;
A
#
# COMPACT_ATOMS: atom_id res chain seq x y z
N MET A 1 -12.54 2.95 -54.35
CA MET A 1 -11.91 1.92 -53.48
C MET A 1 -11.44 2.59 -52.19
N TYR A 2 -12.27 2.57 -51.14
CA TYR A 2 -11.87 3.12 -49.84
C TYR A 2 -11.15 2.04 -49.04
N ARG A 3 -9.84 2.23 -48.81
CA ARG A 3 -9.05 1.41 -47.89
C ARG A 3 -9.44 1.80 -46.47
N LEU A 4 -10.31 1.01 -45.84
CA LEU A 4 -10.54 1.01 -44.40
C LEU A 4 -9.25 0.57 -43.71
N LEU A 5 -8.46 1.54 -43.25
CA LEU A 5 -7.41 1.32 -42.27
C LEU A 5 -8.10 1.01 -40.94
N LEU A 6 -8.23 -0.28 -40.65
CA LEU A 6 -8.69 -0.81 -39.38
C LEU A 6 -7.60 -0.49 -38.35
N SER A 7 -7.68 0.69 -37.72
CA SER A 7 -6.89 1.03 -36.55
C SER A 7 -7.29 0.07 -35.44
N VAL A 8 -6.50 -0.98 -35.24
CA VAL A 8 -6.57 -1.86 -34.09
C VAL A 8 -6.33 -0.99 -32.86
N LEU A 9 -7.42 -0.59 -32.19
CA LEU A 9 -7.38 -0.14 -30.81
C LEU A 9 -6.89 -1.33 -30.00
N ILE A 10 -5.59 -1.37 -29.73
CA ILE A 10 -5.05 -2.19 -28.65
C ILE A 10 -5.62 -1.56 -27.37
N PRO A 11 -6.53 -2.22 -26.64
CA PRO A 11 -6.90 -1.73 -25.33
C PRO A 11 -5.60 -1.77 -24.51
N LEU A 12 -5.12 -0.59 -24.13
CA LEU A 12 -4.16 -0.46 -23.03
C LEU A 12 -4.85 -1.07 -21.82
N LEU A 13 -4.61 -2.36 -21.58
CA LEU A 13 -4.90 -3.03 -20.33
C LEU A 13 -3.91 -2.46 -19.31
N SER A 14 -4.10 -1.19 -18.95
CA SER A 14 -3.62 -0.65 -17.69
C SER A 14 -4.27 -1.52 -16.62
N GLY A 15 -3.51 -2.48 -16.10
CA GLY A 15 -3.95 -3.40 -15.05
C GLY A 15 -4.43 -2.59 -13.86
N CYS A 16 -5.74 -2.39 -13.78
CA CYS A 16 -6.35 -1.70 -12.66
C CYS A 16 -6.16 -2.55 -11.41
N ALA A 17 -5.60 -1.93 -10.36
CA ALA A 17 -5.54 -2.59 -9.07
C ALA A 17 -6.97 -2.94 -8.62
N SER A 18 -7.19 -4.20 -8.23
CA SER A 18 -8.52 -4.69 -7.89
C SER A 18 -8.54 -5.18 -6.44
N PRO A 19 -9.55 -4.82 -5.64
CA PRO A 19 -9.67 -5.31 -4.27
C PRO A 19 -9.75 -6.84 -4.22
N ILE A 20 -9.06 -7.42 -3.24
CA ILE A 20 -9.08 -8.86 -2.95
C ILE A 20 -9.37 -9.06 -1.46
N ALA A 21 -10.19 -10.05 -1.15
CA ALA A 21 -10.51 -10.38 0.23
C ALA A 21 -9.26 -10.83 1.00
N SER A 22 -9.06 -10.25 2.18
CA SER A 22 -7.96 -10.59 3.08
C SER A 22 -8.46 -10.77 4.51
N ASN A 23 -7.74 -11.60 5.27
CA ASN A 23 -7.92 -11.71 6.72
C ASN A 23 -7.50 -10.43 7.48
N LEU A 24 -6.88 -9.46 6.80
CA LEU A 24 -6.50 -8.17 7.36
C LEU A 24 -7.59 -7.11 7.22
N ASP A 25 -8.56 -7.27 6.32
CA ASP A 25 -9.54 -6.22 6.01
C ASP A 25 -10.31 -5.79 7.26
N GLY A 26 -10.35 -4.48 7.51
CA GLY A 26 -11.01 -3.89 8.68
C GLY A 26 -10.27 -4.08 10.00
N LYS A 27 -9.13 -4.79 10.04
CA LYS A 27 -8.35 -4.94 11.28
C LYS A 27 -7.69 -3.63 11.69
N CYS A 28 -7.66 -3.43 13.00
CA CYS A 28 -7.10 -2.24 13.61
C CYS A 28 -5.72 -2.49 14.19
N TYR A 29 -4.83 -1.54 13.98
CA TYR A 29 -3.47 -1.57 14.47
C TYR A 29 -3.06 -0.25 15.09
N GLU A 30 -2.15 -0.33 16.03
CA GLU A 30 -1.41 0.81 16.58
C GLU A 30 0.03 0.77 16.06
N LEU A 31 0.55 1.92 15.62
CA LEU A 31 1.95 2.05 15.22
C LEU A 31 2.88 1.90 16.42
N VAL A 32 3.86 0.99 16.34
CA VAL A 32 4.82 0.74 17.43
C VAL A 32 5.99 1.74 17.41
N SER A 33 6.21 2.41 16.28
CA SER A 33 7.21 3.45 16.09
C SER A 33 6.69 4.54 15.14
N ASP A 34 7.33 5.71 15.16
CA ASP A 34 7.03 6.77 14.22
C ASP A 34 7.29 6.30 12.79
N GLN A 35 6.43 6.72 11.86
CA GLN A 35 6.54 6.43 10.44
C GLN A 35 6.43 7.71 9.64
N GLN A 36 7.08 7.76 8.49
CA GLN A 36 7.01 8.88 7.57
C GLN A 36 5.91 8.65 6.53
N LEU A 37 5.10 9.67 6.30
CA LEU A 37 4.11 9.69 5.23
C LEU A 37 4.75 10.33 3.99
N TRP A 38 4.87 9.55 2.93
CA TRP A 38 5.44 9.98 1.66
C TRP A 38 4.33 10.14 0.63
N LYS A 39 4.38 11.22 -0.15
CA LYS A 39 3.60 11.34 -1.38
C LYS A 39 4.29 10.56 -2.49
N THR A 40 3.53 9.79 -3.26
CA THR A 40 4.04 8.86 -4.26
C THR A 40 3.42 9.11 -5.63
N TYR A 41 3.94 8.46 -6.67
CA TYR A 41 3.53 8.70 -8.06
C TYR A 41 2.08 8.31 -8.42
N ASP A 42 1.38 7.60 -7.53
CA ASP A 42 0.03 7.06 -7.71
C ASP A 42 -0.15 6.25 -9.01
N ASN A 43 0.16 4.96 -8.96
CA ASN A 43 0.13 4.07 -10.10
C ASN A 43 -0.21 2.62 -9.71
N GLY A 44 0.06 1.65 -10.61
CA GLY A 44 -0.21 0.23 -10.34
C GLY A 44 0.57 -0.33 -9.14
N TYR A 45 1.77 0.20 -8.87
CA TYR A 45 2.66 -0.25 -7.79
C TYR A 45 2.26 0.32 -6.43
N VAL A 46 1.89 1.60 -6.38
CA VAL A 46 1.68 2.35 -5.14
C VAL A 46 0.50 3.32 -5.27
N GLY A 47 -0.17 3.63 -4.16
CA GLY A 47 -1.21 4.65 -4.12
C GLY A 47 -0.64 6.07 -4.17
N ALA A 48 -1.47 7.07 -3.85
CA ALA A 48 -1.04 8.46 -3.74
C ALA A 48 -0.12 8.73 -2.53
N TYR A 49 -0.20 7.87 -1.51
CA TYR A 49 0.62 7.96 -0.31
C TYR A 49 1.19 6.61 0.09
N MET A 50 2.33 6.63 0.76
CA MET A 50 2.94 5.46 1.39
C MET A 50 3.44 5.80 2.80
N ILE A 51 3.16 4.94 3.77
CA ILE A 51 3.75 5.01 5.11
C ILE A 51 4.99 4.11 5.12
N ALA A 52 6.17 4.70 5.34
CA ALA A 52 7.44 3.98 5.32
C ALA A 52 8.42 4.53 6.37
N GLY A 53 9.58 3.88 6.49
CA GLY A 53 10.68 4.35 7.34
C GLY A 53 11.33 5.64 6.82
N ASN A 54 12.48 5.97 7.42
CA ASN A 54 13.17 7.25 7.23
C ASN A 54 13.94 7.40 5.91
N GLU A 55 14.01 6.35 5.09
CA GLU A 55 14.79 6.32 3.87
C GLU A 55 13.92 6.67 2.65
N LYS A 56 14.39 7.60 1.82
CA LYS A 56 13.77 7.86 0.52
C LYS A 56 13.87 6.61 -0.37
N PHE A 57 12.78 6.31 -1.07
CA PHE A 57 12.67 5.19 -2.01
C PHE A 57 12.25 5.66 -3.41
N GLN A 58 12.29 4.76 -4.38
CA GLN A 58 12.18 5.09 -5.81
C GLN A 58 10.77 5.46 -6.28
N LEU A 59 9.75 5.35 -5.42
CA LEU A 59 8.34 5.57 -5.76
C LEU A 59 7.83 6.98 -5.41
N THR A 60 8.75 7.90 -5.09
CA THR A 60 8.45 9.29 -4.76
C THR A 60 9.46 10.23 -5.43
N ASP A 61 8.98 11.34 -6.00
CA ASP A 61 9.81 12.45 -6.47
C ASP A 61 10.18 13.42 -5.35
N GLU A 62 9.41 13.42 -4.26
CA GLU A 62 9.59 14.31 -3.12
C GLU A 62 10.97 14.14 -2.48
N ARG A 63 11.53 15.26 -2.02
CA ARG A 63 12.83 15.26 -1.33
C ARG A 63 12.70 14.94 0.16
N ALA A 64 11.49 15.05 0.71
CA ALA A 64 11.19 14.89 2.13
C ALA A 64 9.79 14.28 2.28
N PRO A 65 9.51 13.61 3.41
CA PRO A 65 8.15 13.16 3.72
C PRO A 65 7.22 14.35 3.94
N THR A 66 5.94 14.15 3.63
CA THR A 66 4.90 15.16 3.79
C THR A 66 4.58 15.37 5.27
N GLU A 67 4.47 14.28 6.03
CA GLU A 67 4.09 14.29 7.45
C GLU A 67 4.75 13.14 8.22
N LEU A 68 4.70 13.24 9.56
CA LEU A 68 5.09 12.17 10.48
C LEU A 68 3.84 11.54 11.10
N VAL A 69 3.64 10.24 10.89
CA VAL A 69 2.61 9.46 11.59
C VAL A 69 3.22 8.93 12.88
N GLN A 70 2.83 9.53 14.00
CA GLN A 70 3.46 9.29 15.30
C GLN A 70 3.19 7.86 15.81
N LYS A 71 4.14 7.33 16.58
CA LYS A 71 3.96 6.14 17.42
C LYS A 71 2.68 6.28 18.25
N GLY A 72 1.93 5.20 18.37
CA GLY A 72 0.65 5.17 19.08
C GLY A 72 -0.55 5.60 18.22
N SER A 73 -0.33 6.13 17.01
CA SER A 73 -1.42 6.40 16.09
C SER A 73 -2.10 5.11 15.65
N ARG A 74 -3.43 5.11 15.62
CA ARG A 74 -4.22 3.99 15.11
C ARG A 74 -4.36 4.07 13.61
N VAL A 75 -4.34 2.90 12.99
CA VAL A 75 -4.57 2.69 11.56
C VAL A 75 -5.51 1.51 11.38
N VAL A 76 -6.34 1.57 10.35
CA VAL A 76 -7.20 0.45 9.95
C VAL A 76 -6.81 0.00 8.56
N VAL A 77 -6.73 -1.32 8.35
CA VAL A 77 -6.57 -1.86 6.99
C VAL A 77 -7.86 -1.60 6.23
N SER A 78 -7.80 -0.69 5.26
CA SER A 78 -8.94 -0.28 4.45
C SER A 78 -9.26 -1.34 3.39
N GLN A 79 -8.24 -1.88 2.73
CA GLN A 79 -8.36 -2.94 1.74
C GLN A 79 -7.00 -3.53 1.39
N VAL A 80 -7.02 -4.78 0.91
CA VAL A 80 -5.92 -5.39 0.17
C VAL A 80 -6.27 -5.39 -1.31
N LEU A 81 -5.32 -5.00 -2.16
CA LEU A 81 -5.48 -4.92 -3.61
C LEU A 81 -4.49 -5.86 -4.30
N THR A 82 -4.88 -6.41 -5.44
CA THR A 82 -3.94 -7.00 -6.39
C THR A 82 -3.47 -5.91 -7.34
N GLY A 83 -2.17 -5.62 -7.36
CA GLY A 83 -1.49 -4.85 -8.41
C GLY A 83 -0.88 -5.76 -9.48
N PHE A 84 -0.47 -5.18 -10.60
CA PHE A 84 0.13 -5.93 -11.70
C PHE A 84 1.35 -5.18 -12.25
N ASP A 85 2.45 -5.92 -12.43
CA ASP A 85 3.64 -5.46 -13.12
C ASP A 85 4.00 -6.46 -14.22
N GLY A 86 4.17 -6.02 -15.46
CA GLY A 86 4.44 -6.94 -16.58
C GLY A 86 5.67 -7.84 -16.36
N SER A 87 6.67 -7.39 -15.59
CA SER A 87 7.90 -8.16 -15.34
C SER A 87 7.84 -9.03 -14.07
N TRP A 88 7.08 -8.62 -13.05
CA TRP A 88 6.95 -9.34 -11.78
C TRP A 88 5.65 -10.14 -11.61
N GLY A 89 4.68 -9.94 -12.51
CA GLY A 89 3.35 -10.51 -12.41
C GLY A 89 2.45 -9.78 -11.41
N GLU A 90 1.47 -10.51 -10.88
CA GLU A 90 0.56 -10.00 -9.86
C GLU A 90 1.25 -9.88 -8.50
N PHE A 91 0.88 -8.83 -7.76
CA PHE A 91 1.38 -8.61 -6.41
C PHE A 91 0.33 -7.98 -5.51
N LEU A 92 0.55 -7.98 -4.20
CA LEU A 92 -0.39 -7.41 -3.24
C LEU A 92 0.03 -6.01 -2.81
N ARG A 93 -0.96 -5.13 -2.67
CA ARG A 93 -0.85 -3.82 -2.02
C ARG A 93 -1.79 -3.79 -0.84
N ILE A 94 -1.34 -3.22 0.27
CA ILE A 94 -2.14 -3.12 1.49
C ILE A 94 -2.36 -1.65 1.77
N GLN A 95 -3.61 -1.23 1.73
CA GLN A 95 -4.00 0.13 2.05
C GLN A 95 -4.48 0.24 3.48
N ILE A 96 -3.91 1.19 4.19
CA ILE A 96 -4.33 1.56 5.54
C ILE A 96 -4.89 2.97 5.55
N LYS A 97 -5.86 3.21 6.41
CA LYS A 97 -6.37 4.54 6.72
C LYS A 97 -5.86 4.96 8.10
N VAL A 98 -5.24 6.13 8.18
CA VAL A 98 -4.79 6.72 9.44
C VAL A 98 -6.00 7.27 10.20
N LEU A 99 -6.12 6.99 11.49
CA LEU A 99 -7.28 7.35 12.30
C LEU A 99 -7.02 8.48 13.30
N ASP A 100 -5.75 8.77 13.59
CA ASP A 100 -5.31 9.74 14.59
C ASP A 100 -4.25 10.70 14.03
N GLY A 101 -4.03 11.82 14.74
CA GLY A 101 -3.00 12.80 14.41
C GLY A 101 -3.33 13.71 13.23
N GLU A 102 -2.31 14.39 12.71
CA GLU A 102 -2.42 15.33 11.59
C GLU A 102 -2.77 14.61 10.27
N ALA A 103 -2.21 13.42 10.06
CA ALA A 103 -2.47 12.57 8.90
C ALA A 103 -3.85 11.87 8.94
N LYS A 104 -4.73 12.19 9.90
CA LYS A 104 -6.01 11.51 10.07
C LYS A 104 -6.85 11.57 8.79
N GLY A 105 -7.34 10.41 8.37
CA GLY A 105 -8.17 10.24 7.18
C GLY A 105 -7.39 9.93 5.90
N VAL A 106 -6.06 10.09 5.90
CA VAL A 106 -5.22 9.71 4.77
C VAL A 106 -5.27 8.21 4.56
N ILE A 107 -5.47 7.80 3.31
CA ILE A 107 -5.29 6.42 2.85
C ILE A 107 -3.89 6.32 2.26
N ALA A 108 -3.08 5.43 2.83
CA ALA A 108 -1.71 5.20 2.40
C ALA A 108 -1.47 3.71 2.21
N ASP A 109 -0.64 3.39 1.23
CA ASP A 109 -0.10 2.04 1.11
C ASP A 109 0.93 1.81 2.22
N ILE A 110 0.94 0.63 2.82
CA ILE A 110 2.15 0.16 3.51
C ILE A 110 3.00 -0.61 2.50
N PRO A 111 4.33 -0.42 2.45
CA PRO A 111 5.23 -1.25 1.70
C PRO A 111 4.87 -2.73 1.80
N ALA A 112 4.63 -3.33 0.65
CA ALA A 112 4.50 -4.76 0.50
C ALA A 112 5.80 -5.30 -0.10
N CYS A 113 5.96 -6.61 -0.18
CA CYS A 113 7.13 -7.17 -0.85
C CYS A 113 6.92 -7.16 -2.38
N VAL A 114 7.16 -6.01 -3.00
CA VAL A 114 6.95 -5.78 -4.44
C VAL A 114 8.03 -4.82 -4.96
N PRO A 115 8.27 -4.72 -6.28
CA PRO A 115 9.33 -3.89 -6.85
C PRO A 115 9.26 -2.43 -6.35
N TYR A 116 10.43 -1.85 -6.09
CA TYR A 116 10.61 -0.44 -5.70
C TYR A 116 10.01 -0.02 -4.34
N HIS A 117 9.21 -0.87 -3.69
CA HIS A 117 8.78 -0.64 -2.32
C HIS A 117 9.98 -0.82 -1.38
N PRO A 118 10.10 0.00 -0.33
CA PRO A 118 11.07 -0.26 0.71
C PRO A 118 10.75 -1.60 1.38
N ARG A 119 11.79 -2.28 1.89
CA ARG A 119 11.65 -3.63 2.45
C ARG A 119 10.57 -3.64 3.54
N PRO A 120 9.49 -4.44 3.43
CA PRO A 120 8.35 -4.35 4.33
C PRO A 120 8.72 -4.88 5.72
N PRO A 121 8.88 -4.02 6.74
CA PRO A 121 9.29 -4.50 8.05
C PRO A 121 8.16 -5.32 8.71
N TRP A 122 6.90 -4.98 8.44
CA TRP A 122 5.71 -5.52 9.10
C TRP A 122 5.17 -6.84 8.55
N LEU A 123 5.63 -7.43 7.44
CA LEU A 123 5.05 -8.70 6.94
C LEU A 123 5.83 -9.93 7.41
N ILE A 124 5.15 -10.96 7.95
CA ILE A 124 5.79 -12.20 8.46
C ILE A 124 6.30 -13.10 7.32
N LYS A 125 5.57 -13.23 6.21
CA LYS A 125 5.89 -14.11 5.07
C LYS A 125 5.80 -13.37 3.72
N GLY A 126 6.39 -12.18 3.64
CA GLY A 126 6.33 -11.35 2.44
C GLY A 126 6.84 -12.05 1.17
N CYS A 127 6.24 -11.67 0.04
CA CYS A 127 6.55 -11.94 -1.39
C CYS A 127 5.81 -13.12 -2.07
N LYS A 128 5.31 -14.13 -1.35
CA LYS A 128 4.61 -15.29 -1.95
C LYS A 128 3.29 -15.66 -1.27
N SER A 129 2.83 -14.86 -0.31
CA SER A 129 1.59 -15.12 0.41
C SER A 129 0.37 -14.76 -0.43
N GLU A 130 -0.62 -15.65 -0.41
CA GLU A 130 -1.97 -15.32 -0.84
C GLU A 130 -2.60 -14.30 0.13
N ALA A 131 -3.58 -13.52 -0.33
CA ALA A 131 -4.19 -12.45 0.45
C ALA A 131 -4.80 -12.94 1.79
N GLY A 132 -5.28 -14.19 1.84
CA GLY A 132 -5.82 -14.81 3.06
C GLY A 132 -4.78 -15.19 4.11
N ASP A 133 -3.51 -15.28 3.73
CA ASP A 133 -2.39 -15.69 4.59
C ASP A 133 -1.55 -14.52 5.11
N LEU A 134 -1.93 -13.29 4.76
CA LEU A 134 -1.21 -12.11 5.20
C LEU A 134 -1.22 -12.03 6.73
N LYS A 135 -0.04 -11.81 7.30
CA LYS A 135 0.15 -11.62 8.73
C LYS A 135 1.13 -10.48 8.97
N VAL A 136 0.76 -9.66 9.94
CA VAL A 136 1.51 -8.48 10.33
C VAL A 136 2.36 -8.80 11.56
N LYS A 137 3.59 -8.27 11.62
CA LYS A 137 4.48 -8.39 12.77
C LYS A 137 4.09 -7.38 13.83
N SER A 138 3.85 -7.88 15.04
CA SER A 138 3.50 -7.07 16.20
C SER A 138 4.58 -6.08 16.64
N GLU A 139 5.82 -6.27 16.19
CA GLU A 139 6.93 -5.34 16.44
C GLU A 139 6.82 -4.02 15.66
N PHE A 140 5.95 -3.96 14.64
CA PHE A 140 5.71 -2.75 13.83
C PHE A 140 4.25 -2.28 13.92
N LEU A 141 3.31 -3.22 13.92
CA LEU A 141 1.87 -2.96 13.98
C LEU A 141 1.24 -3.85 15.05
N LYS A 142 0.83 -3.25 16.16
CA LYS A 142 0.20 -3.97 17.27
C LYS A 142 -1.31 -4.01 17.06
N GLU A 143 -1.88 -5.20 16.89
CA GLU A 143 -3.33 -5.35 16.72
C GLU A 143 -4.08 -4.84 17.96
N VAL A 144 -5.12 -4.02 17.75
CA VAL A 144 -5.98 -3.46 18.81
C VAL A 144 -7.45 -3.79 18.53
N LYS A 145 -8.26 -3.91 19.58
CA LYS A 145 -9.65 -4.40 19.47
C LYS A 145 -10.59 -3.39 18.80
N GLU A 146 -10.33 -2.09 18.93
CA GLU A 146 -11.24 -1.03 18.50
C GLU A 146 -10.49 0.08 17.78
N CYS A 147 -11.02 0.50 16.64
CA CYS A 147 -10.49 1.62 15.84
C CYS A 147 -11.02 2.99 16.25
N TYR A 148 -12.18 3.01 16.90
CA TYR A 148 -12.87 4.23 17.27
C TYR A 148 -13.13 4.12 18.76
N GLN A 149 -12.50 5.03 19.51
CA GLN A 149 -12.78 5.27 20.92
C GLN A 149 -13.62 6.54 21.00
#